data_AF-A0A523KAU2-F1
#
_entry.id   AF-A0A523KAU2-F1
#
_cell.length_a   1.000
_cell.length_b   1.000
_cell.length_c   1.000
_cell.angle_alpha   90.00
_cell.angle_beta   90.00
_cell.angle_gamma   90.00
#
_symmetry.space_group_name_H-M   'P 1'
#
loop_
_entity.id
_entity.type
_entity.pdbx_description
1 polymer ?
#
loop_
_entity_poly.entity_id
_entity_poly.type
_entity_poly.pdbx_seq_one_letter_code
_entity_poly.pdbx_strand_id
1 'polypeptide(L)'
;MSSTFKRTTIKVLLLLLPLCGMWQLGSASYIHAKAILAQVLLETAWDETRNGQREVKPWPWADTWPICRLTVPRLGIDRIVLAGASGSSLAFGPGHLFGSSSPGQQGNIVIAGHRD
;
A
#
# COMPACT_ATOMS: atom_id res chain seq x y z
N MET A 1 -18.04 7.05 -49.30
CA MET A 1 -17.35 6.17 -48.31
C MET A 1 -18.04 4.82 -48.25
N SER A 2 -17.33 3.75 -48.62
CA SER A 2 -17.92 2.41 -48.83
C SER A 2 -18.40 1.76 -47.52
N SER A 3 -19.54 1.07 -47.58
CA SER A 3 -20.20 0.38 -46.45
C SER A 3 -19.33 -0.68 -45.76
N THR A 4 -18.36 -1.25 -46.49
CA THR A 4 -17.37 -2.21 -45.98
C THR A 4 -16.43 -1.55 -44.96
N PHE A 5 -16.02 -0.30 -45.19
CA PHE A 5 -15.16 0.44 -44.26
C PHE A 5 -15.83 0.64 -42.91
N LYS A 6 -17.11 1.07 -42.89
CA LYS A 6 -17.91 1.20 -41.66
C LYS A 6 -18.04 -0.13 -40.91
N ARG A 7 -18.26 -1.25 -41.61
CA ARG A 7 -18.40 -2.58 -41.00
C ARG A 7 -17.10 -3.07 -40.34
N THR A 8 -15.96 -2.85 -40.97
CA THR A 8 -14.66 -3.22 -40.41
C THR A 8 -14.33 -2.36 -39.19
N THR A 9 -14.58 -1.05 -39.24
CA THR A 9 -14.38 -0.15 -38.09
C THR A 9 -15.23 -0.55 -36.89
N ILE A 10 -16.51 -0.89 -37.10
CA ILE A 10 -17.39 -1.34 -36.00
C ILE A 10 -16.88 -2.64 -35.36
N LYS A 11 -16.44 -3.62 -36.16
CA LYS A 11 -15.89 -4.88 -35.63
C LYS A 11 -14.61 -4.66 -34.81
N VAL A 12 -13.73 -3.78 -35.29
CA VAL A 12 -12.50 -3.40 -34.57
C VAL A 12 -12.86 -2.72 -33.25
N LEU A 13 -13.82 -1.80 -33.24
CA LEU A 13 -14.27 -1.12 -32.03
C LEU A 13 -14.88 -2.08 -31.00
N LEU A 14 -15.70 -3.03 -31.47
CA LEU A 14 -16.32 -4.07 -30.64
C LEU A 14 -15.30 -5.01 -30.01
N LEU A 15 -14.10 -5.16 -30.57
CA LEU A 15 -13.01 -5.94 -29.98
C LEU A 15 -12.10 -5.07 -29.09
N LEU A 16 -11.74 -3.87 -29.52
CA LEU A 16 -10.81 -3.01 -28.80
C LEU A 16 -11.37 -2.46 -27.49
N LEU A 17 -12.65 -2.04 -27.48
CA LEU A 17 -13.26 -1.48 -26.28
C LEU A 17 -13.32 -2.46 -25.10
N PRO A 18 -13.80 -3.72 -25.25
CA PRO A 18 -13.80 -4.66 -24.13
C PRO A 18 -12.39 -5.07 -23.72
N LEU A 19 -11.43 -5.18 -24.64
CA LEU A 19 -10.03 -5.43 -24.28
C LEU A 19 -9.44 -4.30 -23.43
N CYS A 20 -9.70 -3.04 -23.80
CA CYS A 20 -9.29 -1.88 -23.01
C CYS A 20 -10.00 -1.87 -21.64
N GLY A 21 -11.30 -2.20 -21.61
CA GLY A 21 -12.05 -2.34 -20.36
C GLY A 21 -11.47 -3.40 -19.44
N MET A 22 -11.17 -4.60 -19.96
CA MET A 22 -10.52 -5.68 -19.20
C MET A 22 -9.14 -5.26 -18.69
N TRP A 23 -8.37 -4.53 -19.50
CA TRP A 23 -7.08 -3.98 -19.09
C TRP A 23 -7.19 -3.05 -17.89
N GLN A 24 -8.16 -2.12 -17.92
CA GLN A 24 -8.38 -1.17 -16.82
C GLN A 24 -8.90 -1.85 -15.55
N LEU A 25 -9.76 -2.86 -15.69
CA LEU A 25 -10.23 -3.66 -14.55
C LEU A 25 -9.10 -4.50 -13.95
N GLY A 26 -8.25 -5.09 -14.80
CA GLY A 26 -7.08 -5.84 -14.38
C GLY A 26 -6.08 -4.96 -13.62
N SER A 27 -5.80 -3.76 -14.12
CA SER A 27 -4.88 -2.82 -13.48
C SER A 27 -5.41 -2.31 -12.13
N ALA A 28 -6.71 -2.01 -12.03
CA ALA A 28 -7.35 -1.64 -10.76
C ALA A 28 -7.29 -2.79 -9.75
N SER A 29 -7.64 -4.00 -10.18
CA SER A 29 -7.61 -5.21 -9.34
C SER A 29 -6.21 -5.49 -8.81
N TYR A 30 -5.18 -5.28 -9.65
CA TYR A 30 -3.78 -5.43 -9.26
C TYR A 30 -3.40 -4.49 -8.10
N ILE A 31 -3.85 -3.24 -8.11
CA ILE A 31 -3.56 -2.27 -7.03
C ILE A 31 -4.20 -2.70 -5.71
N HIS A 32 -5.43 -3.20 -5.72
CA HIS A 32 -6.08 -3.68 -4.50
C HIS A 32 -5.45 -4.97 -3.99
N ALA A 33 -5.15 -5.91 -4.88
CA ALA A 33 -4.51 -7.17 -4.53
C ALA A 33 -3.14 -6.95 -3.88
N LYS A 34 -2.29 -6.08 -4.45
CA LYS A 34 -0.99 -5.75 -3.84
C LYS A 34 -1.14 -5.10 -2.47
N ALA A 35 -2.17 -4.28 -2.27
CA ALA A 35 -2.40 -3.59 -1.01
C ALA A 35 -2.79 -4.58 0.09
N ILE A 36 -3.70 -5.51 -0.20
CA ILE A 36 -4.10 -6.58 0.73
C ILE A 36 -2.88 -7.45 1.08
N LEU A 37 -2.13 -7.88 0.07
CA LEU A 37 -0.93 -8.69 0.29
C LEU A 37 0.11 -7.96 1.16
N ALA A 38 0.33 -6.66 0.91
CA ALA A 38 1.24 -5.86 1.71
C ALA A 38 0.80 -5.77 3.19
N GLN A 39 -0.50 -5.62 3.47
CA GLN A 39 -1.01 -5.62 4.85
C GLN A 39 -0.78 -6.95 5.56
N VAL A 40 -1.01 -8.07 4.87
CA VAL A 40 -0.74 -9.42 5.43
C VAL A 40 0.74 -9.59 5.75
N LEU A 41 1.62 -9.22 4.81
CA LEU A 41 3.07 -9.29 5.00
C LEU A 41 3.57 -8.38 6.14
N LEU A 42 2.94 -7.21 6.31
CA LEU A 42 3.23 -6.30 7.41
C LEU A 42 2.85 -6.89 8.77
N GLU A 43 1.68 -7.53 8.87
CA GLU A 43 1.29 -8.23 10.11
C GLU A 43 2.26 -9.37 10.44
N THR A 44 2.69 -10.15 9.45
CA THR A 44 3.72 -11.18 9.67
C THR A 44 5.04 -10.57 10.18
N ALA A 45 5.53 -9.51 9.54
CA ALA A 45 6.74 -8.82 9.97
C ALA A 45 6.59 -8.18 11.36
N TRP A 46 5.39 -7.73 11.71
CA TRP A 46 5.08 -7.19 13.03
C TRP A 46 5.14 -8.26 14.11
N ASP A 47 4.59 -9.45 13.86
CA ASP A 47 4.66 -10.58 14.78
C ASP A 47 6.11 -11.01 15.03
N GLU A 48 6.93 -11.06 13.99
CA GLU A 48 8.38 -11.33 14.10
C GLU A 48 9.11 -10.24 14.90
N THR A 49 8.80 -8.97 14.64
CA THR A 49 9.36 -7.82 15.38
C THR A 49 8.98 -7.86 16.86
N ARG A 50 7.74 -8.23 17.17
CA ARG A 50 7.24 -8.41 18.54
C ARG A 50 7.98 -9.54 19.27
N ASN A 51 8.42 -10.57 18.56
CA ASN A 51 9.22 -11.67 19.09
C ASN A 51 10.71 -11.30 19.31
N GLY A 52 11.07 -10.02 19.16
CA GLY A 52 12.39 -9.49 19.48
C GLY A 52 13.35 -9.44 18.29
N GLN A 53 12.90 -9.84 17.09
CA GLN A 53 13.67 -9.57 15.88
C GLN A 53 13.68 -8.07 15.59
N ARG A 54 14.77 -7.58 15.01
CA ARG A 54 14.95 -6.15 14.70
C ARG A 54 14.91 -5.95 13.20
N GLU A 55 14.26 -4.86 12.78
CA GLU A 55 14.24 -4.41 11.38
C GLU A 55 13.73 -5.45 10.38
N VAL A 56 12.66 -6.18 10.76
CA VAL A 56 12.07 -7.23 9.93
C VAL A 56 11.35 -6.62 8.74
N LYS A 57 11.88 -6.87 7.54
CA LYS A 57 11.27 -6.37 6.31
C LYS A 57 10.07 -7.23 5.90
N PRO A 58 8.90 -6.64 5.56
CA PRO A 58 7.72 -7.40 5.12
C PRO A 58 7.91 -8.10 3.77
N TRP A 59 8.83 -7.64 2.93
CA TRP A 59 9.31 -8.32 1.73
C TRP A 59 10.78 -7.94 1.47
N PRO A 60 11.54 -8.74 0.69
CA PRO A 60 13.00 -8.62 0.64
C PRO A 60 13.54 -7.25 0.21
N TRP A 61 12.82 -6.56 -0.67
CA TRP A 61 13.18 -5.23 -1.18
C TRP A 61 12.37 -4.09 -0.54
N ALA A 62 11.79 -4.30 0.64
CA ALA A 62 11.15 -3.22 1.38
C ALA A 62 12.20 -2.24 1.91
N ASP A 63 11.96 -0.94 1.72
CA ASP A 63 12.77 0.14 2.31
C ASP A 63 12.24 0.58 3.68
N THR A 64 11.41 -0.25 4.30
CA THR A 64 10.76 0.01 5.58
C THR A 64 10.46 -1.29 6.31
N TRP A 65 10.14 -1.19 7.58
CA TRP A 65 9.80 -2.29 8.49
C TRP A 65 8.88 -1.76 9.59
N PRO A 66 8.10 -2.62 10.26
CA PRO A 66 7.23 -2.19 11.34
C PRO A 66 8.03 -1.84 12.60
N ILE A 67 7.67 -0.75 13.27
CA ILE A 67 8.36 -0.28 14.49
C ILE A 67 7.46 -0.21 15.73
N CYS A 68 6.17 0.03 15.54
CA CYS A 68 5.17 0.01 16.60
C CYS A 68 3.77 -0.16 16.01
N ARG A 69 2.76 -0.32 16.88
CA ARG A 69 1.34 -0.37 16.51
C ARG A 69 0.62 0.81 17.14
N LEU A 70 -0.11 1.56 16.32
CA LEU A 70 -0.93 2.69 16.72
C LEU A 70 -2.37 2.24 16.83
N THR A 71 -2.93 2.32 18.04
CA THR A 71 -4.34 2.00 18.30
C THR A 71 -5.04 3.22 18.89
N VAL A 72 -6.13 3.66 18.26
CA VAL A 72 -6.99 4.74 18.75
C VAL A 72 -8.44 4.24 18.74
N PRO A 73 -8.93 3.60 19.82
CA PRO A 73 -10.21 2.90 19.83
C PRO A 73 -11.41 3.78 19.46
N ARG A 74 -11.43 5.03 19.94
CA ARG A 74 -12.49 6.01 19.64
C ARG A 74 -12.62 6.31 18.14
N LEU A 75 -11.53 6.15 17.38
CA LEU A 75 -11.49 6.40 15.94
C LEU A 75 -11.52 5.10 15.12
N GLY A 76 -11.60 3.93 15.76
CA GLY A 76 -11.48 2.64 15.07
C GLY A 76 -10.12 2.42 14.38
N ILE A 77 -9.08 3.15 14.81
CA ILE A 77 -7.75 3.06 14.22
C ILE A 77 -6.99 1.92 14.89
N ASP A 78 -6.49 1.00 14.07
CA ASP A 78 -5.51 -0.01 14.44
C ASP A 78 -4.57 -0.22 13.25
N ARG A 79 -3.33 0.26 13.37
CA ARG A 79 -2.39 0.35 12.26
C ARG A 79 -0.96 0.10 12.72
N ILE A 80 -0.22 -0.63 11.90
CA ILE A 80 1.23 -0.78 12.03
C ILE A 80 1.89 0.52 11.56
N VAL A 81 2.82 1.03 12.37
CA VAL A 81 3.64 2.21 12.04
C VAL A 81 4.96 1.73 11.47
N LEU A 82 5.32 2.30 10.33
CA LEU A 82 6.47 1.92 9.52
C LEU A 82 7.67 2.82 9.81
N ALA A 83 8.88 2.27 9.69
CA ALA A 83 10.12 3.02 9.76
C ALA A 83 10.20 4.00 8.56
N GLY A 84 10.27 5.29 8.86
CA GLY A 84 10.37 6.34 7.85
C GLY A 84 9.00 6.80 7.33
N ALA A 85 8.93 8.07 6.97
CA ALA A 85 7.74 8.74 6.42
C ALA A 85 7.96 9.13 4.94
N SER A 86 8.52 8.22 4.14
CA SER A 86 8.70 8.41 2.70
C SER A 86 7.39 8.13 1.94
N GLY A 87 7.32 8.54 0.67
CA GLY A 87 6.17 8.19 -0.17
C GLY A 87 5.97 6.67 -0.34
N SER A 88 7.04 5.89 -0.29
CA SER A 88 6.96 4.42 -0.38
C SER A 88 6.44 3.77 0.89
N SER A 89 6.79 4.27 2.09
CA SER A 89 6.23 3.74 3.35
C SER A 89 4.79 4.21 3.56
N LEU A 90 4.51 5.49 3.31
CA LEU A 90 3.17 6.07 3.48
C LEU A 90 2.12 5.43 2.57
N ALA A 91 2.52 4.87 1.42
CA ALA A 91 1.64 4.10 0.54
C ALA A 91 1.09 2.81 1.18
N PHE A 92 1.69 2.32 2.28
CA PHE A 92 1.30 1.08 2.95
C PHE A 92 0.84 1.28 4.41
N GLY A 93 1.08 2.43 5.01
CA GLY A 93 0.65 2.71 6.39
C GLY A 93 1.26 3.99 6.97
N PRO A 94 0.90 4.36 8.21
CA PRO A 94 1.50 5.50 8.88
C PRO A 94 3.01 5.29 9.05
N GLY A 95 3.80 6.35 8.87
CA GLY A 95 5.25 6.33 8.92
C GLY A 95 5.81 7.17 10.06
N HIS A 96 6.86 6.70 10.72
CA HIS A 96 7.61 7.47 11.71
C HIS A 96 8.54 8.46 11.03
N LEU A 97 8.47 9.73 11.43
CA LEU A 97 9.37 10.75 10.91
C LEU A 97 10.76 10.59 11.54
N PHE A 98 11.74 10.22 10.72
CA PHE A 98 13.14 10.19 11.13
C PHE A 98 13.59 11.58 11.60
N GLY A 99 14.25 11.62 12.75
CA GLY A 99 14.61 12.86 13.45
C GLY A 99 13.69 13.22 14.61
N SER A 100 12.52 12.57 14.73
CA SER A 100 11.73 12.58 15.96
C SER A 100 12.15 11.47 16.93
N SER A 101 11.76 11.55 18.20
CA SER A 101 12.08 10.50 19.19
C SER A 101 11.48 9.14 18.79
N SER A 102 12.20 8.07 19.09
CA SER A 102 11.70 6.70 18.88
C SER A 102 10.50 6.39 19.79
N PRO A 103 9.59 5.48 19.39
CA PRO A 103 8.52 5.01 20.26
C PRO A 103 9.04 4.52 21.62
N GLY A 104 8.43 5.01 22.70
CA GLY A 104 8.80 4.63 24.07
C GLY A 104 10.04 5.33 24.65
N GLN A 105 10.73 6.16 23.87
CA GLN A 105 11.86 6.97 24.34
C GLN A 105 11.41 8.36 24.81
N GLN A 106 12.26 9.05 25.56
CA GLN A 106 12.00 10.42 25.99
C GLN A 106 11.98 11.38 24.79
N GLY A 107 11.02 12.31 24.79
CA GLY A 107 10.84 13.33 23.77
C GLY A 107 9.58 13.14 22.91
N ASN A 108 9.49 13.89 21.81
CA ASN A 108 8.30 13.91 20.95
C ASN A 108 8.48 12.94 19.78
N ILE A 109 7.55 12.00 19.65
CA ILE A 109 7.41 11.13 18.48
C ILE A 109 6.49 11.81 17.45
N VAL A 110 6.86 11.75 16.18
CA VAL A 110 6.03 12.24 15.07
C VAL A 110 5.69 11.09 14.14
N ILE A 111 4.40 10.85 13.95
CA ILE A 111 3.86 9.83 13.05
C ILE A 111 3.07 10.55 11.96
N ALA A 112 3.48 10.36 10.71
CA ALA A 112 2.80 10.88 9.53
C ALA A 112 1.84 9.82 8.97
N GLY A 113 0.71 10.27 8.43
CA GLY A 113 -0.26 9.40 7.77
C GLY A 113 -1.06 10.20 6.74
N HIS A 114 -1.62 9.50 5.76
CA HIS A 114 -2.55 10.10 4.81
C HIS A 114 -3.88 10.49 5.49
N ARG A 115 -4.55 11.48 4.92
CA ARG A 115 -5.88 11.96 5.35
C ARG A 115 -6.93 11.39 4.40
N ASP A 116 -7.06 10.07 4.44
CA ASP A 116 -8.01 9.31 3.62
C ASP A 116 -9.34 9.10 4.35
#